data_AF-A0A9D4LV54-F1
#
_entry.id   AF-A0A9D4LV54-F1
#
_cell.length_a   1.000
_cell.length_b   1.000
_cell.length_c   1.000
_cell.angle_alpha   90.00
_cell.angle_beta   90.00
_cell.angle_gamma   90.00
#
_symmetry.space_group_name_H-M   'P 1'
#
loop_
_entity.id
_entity.type
_entity.pdbx_description
1 polymer ?
#
loop_
_entity_poly.entity_id
_entity_poly.type
_entity_poly.pdbx_seq_one_letter_code
_entity_poly.pdbx_strand_id
1 'polypeptide(L)'
;MTMIQDLHKLLSIRNGSRAIIAHEFEELQTAKDENDRDSMEVILNNIWEILDSLKAIDEKIFSQTEVDRIPEEMTETATYTNQLKRKLQKLKK
;
A
#
# COMPACT_ATOMS: atom_id res chain seq x y z
N MET A 1 11.66 -14.51 20.43
CA MET A 1 11.35 -13.28 19.69
C MET A 1 10.13 -12.68 20.38
N THR A 2 10.19 -11.44 20.87
CA THR A 2 9.10 -10.85 21.66
C THR A 2 8.07 -10.19 20.74
N MET A 3 6.79 -10.19 21.13
CA MET A 3 5.67 -9.61 20.36
C MET A 3 5.94 -8.17 19.85
N ILE A 4 6.69 -7.38 20.61
CA ILE A 4 7.11 -6.02 20.25
C ILE A 4 8.09 -5.99 19.05
N GLN A 5 8.99 -6.97 18.95
CA GLN A 5 9.93 -7.07 17.82
C GLN A 5 9.20 -7.42 16.51
N ASP A 6 8.18 -8.27 16.60
CA ASP A 6 7.37 -8.65 15.44
C ASP A 6 6.50 -7.49 14.95
N LEU A 7 5.91 -6.71 15.86
CA LEU A 7 5.16 -5.50 15.52
C LEU A 7 6.04 -4.45 14.82
N HIS A 8 7.22 -4.15 15.35
CA HIS A 8 8.15 -3.22 14.70
C HIS A 8 8.56 -3.68 13.30
N LYS A 9 8.77 -4.99 13.11
CA LYS A 9 9.07 -5.55 11.80
C LYS A 9 7.92 -5.35 10.82
N LEU A 10 6.68 -5.61 11.25
CA LEU A 10 5.49 -5.41 10.41
C LEU A 10 5.29 -3.93 10.04
N LEU A 11 5.49 -3.01 10.98
CA LEU A 11 5.41 -1.57 10.71
C LEU A 11 6.49 -1.10 9.72
N SER A 12 7.71 -1.62 9.84
CA SER A 12 8.80 -1.33 8.90
C SER A 12 8.47 -1.83 7.49
N ILE A 13 7.96 -3.06 7.35
CA ILE A 13 7.54 -3.61 6.05
C ILE A 13 6.39 -2.77 5.47
N ARG A 14 5.39 -2.42 6.29
CA ARG A 14 4.27 -1.56 5.88
C ARG A 14 4.73 -0.23 5.31
N ASN A 15 5.66 0.46 5.99
CA ASN A 15 6.19 1.73 5.53
C ASN A 15 7.03 1.58 4.25
N GLY A 16 7.81 0.51 4.14
CA GLY A 16 8.54 0.17 2.91
C GLY A 16 7.60 -0.07 1.72
N SER A 17 6.56 -0.87 1.89
CA SER A 17 5.55 -1.13 0.86
C SER A 17 4.83 0.15 0.39
N ARG A 18 4.52 1.08 1.31
CA ARG A 18 3.94 2.38 0.95
C ARG A 18 4.90 3.23 0.11
N ALA A 19 6.19 3.20 0.41
CA ALA A 19 7.20 3.92 -0.37
C ALA A 19 7.34 3.34 -1.78
N ILE A 20 7.33 2.00 -1.92
CA ILE A 20 7.35 1.34 -3.24
C ILE A 20 6.11 1.72 -4.05
N ILE A 21 4.92 1.69 -3.45
CA ILE A 21 3.70 2.10 -4.14
C ILE A 21 3.76 3.56 -4.60
N ALA A 22 4.33 4.46 -3.79
CA ALA A 22 4.49 5.86 -4.20
C ALA A 22 5.38 5.98 -5.44
N HIS A 23 6.50 5.25 -5.46
CA HIS A 23 7.39 5.17 -6.61
C HIS A 23 6.71 4.61 -7.86
N GLU A 24 6.05 3.45 -7.75
CA GLU A 24 5.31 2.84 -8.87
C GLU A 24 4.19 3.77 -9.37
N PHE A 25 3.57 4.57 -8.49
CA PHE A 25 2.58 5.55 -8.91
C PHE A 25 3.19 6.72 -9.70
N GLU A 26 4.42 7.14 -9.39
CA GLU A 26 5.16 8.13 -10.19
C GLU A 26 5.50 7.55 -11.56
N GLU A 27 6.00 6.32 -11.63
CA GLU A 27 6.27 5.63 -12.89
C GLU A 27 5.00 5.42 -13.72
N LEU A 28 3.87 5.12 -13.08
CA LEU A 28 2.57 5.00 -13.77
C LEU A 28 2.15 6.33 -14.41
N GLN A 29 2.45 7.45 -13.76
CA GLN A 29 2.17 8.77 -14.31
C GLN A 29 3.06 9.06 -15.53
N THR A 30 4.35 8.72 -15.45
CA THR A 30 5.28 8.82 -16.58
C THR A 30 4.83 7.96 -17.76
N ALA A 31 4.53 6.68 -17.52
CA ALA A 31 4.04 5.76 -18.56
C ALA A 31 2.74 6.26 -19.19
N LYS A 32 1.85 6.87 -18.40
CA LYS A 32 0.63 7.51 -18.92
C LYS A 32 0.96 8.71 -19.81
N ASP A 33 1.87 9.58 -19.39
CA ASP A 33 2.25 10.77 -20.15
C ASP A 33 2.95 10.39 -21.48
N GLU A 34 3.66 9.26 -21.51
CA GLU A 34 4.25 8.66 -22.71
C GLU A 34 3.28 7.80 -23.52
N ASN A 35 2.05 7.58 -23.02
CA ASN A 35 1.04 6.69 -23.58
C ASN A 35 1.54 5.24 -23.80
N ASP A 36 2.47 4.79 -22.95
CA ASP A 36 2.98 3.43 -22.90
C ASP A 36 2.04 2.53 -22.09
N ARG A 37 1.11 1.89 -22.79
CA ARG A 37 0.06 1.07 -22.19
C ARG A 37 0.60 -0.23 -21.59
N ASP A 38 1.67 -0.79 -22.14
CA ASP A 38 2.24 -2.06 -21.67
C ASP A 38 2.91 -1.84 -20.31
N SER A 39 3.71 -0.76 -20.20
CA SER A 39 4.28 -0.36 -18.92
C SER A 39 3.20 0.00 -17.89
N MET A 40 2.14 0.72 -18.29
CA MET A 40 1.01 1.02 -17.40
C MET A 40 0.35 -0.26 -16.84
N GLU A 41 0.18 -1.30 -17.64
CA GLU A 41 -0.43 -2.56 -17.19
C GLU A 41 0.45 -3.28 -16.16
N VAL A 42 1.76 -3.37 -16.43
CA VAL A 42 2.74 -3.97 -15.52
C VAL A 42 2.77 -3.22 -14.18
N ILE A 43 2.91 -1.89 -14.23
CA ILE A 43 3.00 -1.05 -13.03
C ILE A 43 1.69 -1.13 -12.21
N LEU A 44 0.54 -1.14 -12.89
CA LEU A 44 -0.75 -1.33 -12.19
C LEU A 44 -0.80 -2.67 -11.46
N ASN A 45 -0.35 -3.76 -12.09
CA ASN A 45 -0.33 -5.09 -11.46
C ASN A 45 0.60 -5.10 -10.23
N ASN A 46 1.80 -4.52 -10.34
CA ASN A 46 2.72 -4.38 -9.20
C ASN A 46 2.07 -3.64 -8.02
N ILE A 47 1.41 -2.51 -8.29
CA ILE A 47 0.72 -1.72 -7.25
C ILE A 47 -0.37 -2.57 -6.58
N TRP A 48 -1.13 -3.37 -7.34
CA TRP A 48 -2.18 -4.23 -6.78
C TRP A 48 -1.61 -5.34 -5.90
N GLU A 49 -0.53 -6.01 -6.32
CA GLU A 49 0.11 -7.07 -5.53
C GLU A 49 0.66 -6.54 -4.20
N ILE A 50 1.25 -5.34 -4.21
CA ILE A 50 1.77 -4.70 -2.99
C ILE A 50 0.63 -4.27 -2.08
N LEU A 51 -0.48 -3.77 -2.63
CA LEU A 51 -1.67 -3.42 -1.85
C LEU A 51 -2.29 -4.63 -1.15
N ASP A 52 -2.38 -5.77 -1.83
CA ASP A 52 -2.87 -7.02 -1.22
C ASP A 52 -1.94 -7.51 -0.10
N SER A 53 -0.63 -7.41 -0.31
CA SER A 53 0.37 -7.70 0.72
C SER A 53 0.26 -6.77 1.93
N LEU A 54 0.04 -5.47 1.70
CA LEU A 54 -0.18 -4.47 2.74
C LEU A 54 -1.42 -4.76 3.58
N LYS A 55 -2.52 -5.18 2.94
CA LYS A 55 -3.75 -5.55 3.63
C LYS A 55 -3.50 -6.69 4.63
N ALA A 56 -2.77 -7.73 4.21
CA ALA A 56 -2.42 -8.85 5.09
C ALA A 56 -1.49 -8.44 6.25
N ILE A 57 -0.60 -7.45 6.03
CA ILE A 57 0.26 -6.89 7.07
C ILE A 57 -0.58 -6.09 8.08
N ASP A 58 -1.50 -5.24 7.61
CA ASP A 58 -2.40 -4.46 8.47
C ASP A 58 -3.29 -5.38 9.32
N GLU A 59 -3.82 -6.48 8.75
CA GLU A 59 -4.59 -7.49 9.49
C GLU A 59 -3.74 -8.17 10.58
N LYS A 60 -2.46 -8.46 10.30
CA LYS A 60 -1.53 -9.02 11.30
C LYS A 60 -1.22 -8.01 12.41
N ILE A 61 -0.95 -6.76 12.06
CA ILE A 61 -0.74 -5.68 13.03
C ILE A 61 -1.96 -5.57 13.94
N PHE A 62 -3.16 -5.53 13.35
CA PHE A 62 -4.42 -5.48 14.10
C PHE A 62 -4.57 -6.63 15.09
N SER A 63 -4.27 -7.86 14.67
CA SER A 63 -4.35 -9.02 15.56
C SER A 63 -3.34 -9.01 16.71
N GLN A 64 -2.26 -8.24 16.58
CA GLN A 64 -1.19 -8.13 17.58
C GLN A 64 -1.35 -6.93 18.52
N THR A 65 -2.12 -5.91 18.13
CA THR A 65 -2.54 -4.80 19.00
C THR A 65 -3.89 -5.13 19.63
N GLU A 66 -3.93 -5.37 20.95
CA GLU A 66 -5.19 -5.60 21.68
C GLU A 66 -6.22 -4.47 21.41
N VAL A 67 -7.48 -4.89 21.28
CA VAL A 67 -8.57 -4.32 20.47
C VAL A 67 -9.13 -2.94 20.92
N ASP A 68 -8.60 -2.27 21.94
CA ASP A 68 -9.22 -1.03 22.47
C ASP A 68 -8.70 0.29 21.87
N ARG A 69 -7.73 0.23 20.97
CA ARG A 69 -7.34 1.38 20.16
C ARG A 69 -7.19 0.90 18.73
N ILE A 70 -8.14 1.24 17.86
CA ILE A 70 -7.83 1.34 16.43
C ILE A 70 -6.68 2.34 16.37
N PRO A 71 -5.43 1.91 16.08
CA PRO A 71 -4.33 2.85 16.00
C PRO A 71 -4.68 3.84 14.89
N GLU A 72 -4.55 5.14 15.15
CA GLU A 72 -4.83 6.21 14.17
C GLU A 72 -4.15 5.91 12.81
N GLU A 73 -2.97 5.28 12.89
CA GLU A 73 -2.21 4.74 11.77
C GLU A 73 -2.97 3.72 10.90
N MET A 74 -3.83 2.86 11.45
CA MET A 74 -4.63 1.91 10.68
C MET A 74 -5.72 2.61 9.86
N THR A 75 -6.38 3.62 10.45
CA THR A 75 -7.28 4.52 9.72
C THR A 75 -6.55 5.24 8.60
N GLU A 76 -5.29 5.62 8.80
CA GLU A 76 -4.46 6.19 7.74
C GLU A 76 -4.16 5.18 6.62
N THR A 77 -3.92 3.89 6.90
CA THR A 77 -3.68 2.91 5.80
C THR A 77 -4.92 2.63 4.99
N ALA A 78 -6.07 2.45 5.64
CA ALA A 78 -7.33 2.28 4.95
C ALA A 78 -7.65 3.52 4.10
N THR A 79 -7.40 4.71 4.65
CA THR A 79 -7.58 5.98 3.94
C THR A 79 -6.62 6.11 2.76
N TYR A 80 -5.32 5.82 2.95
CA TYR A 80 -4.30 5.84 1.90
C TYR A 80 -4.67 4.89 0.75
N THR A 81 -5.00 3.63 1.08
CA THR A 81 -5.37 2.61 0.10
C THR A 81 -6.61 3.03 -0.68
N ASN A 82 -7.63 3.57 -0.02
CA ASN A 82 -8.84 4.06 -0.68
C ASN A 82 -8.57 5.28 -1.57
N GLN A 83 -7.75 6.23 -1.12
CA GLN A 83 -7.36 7.39 -1.92
C GLN A 83 -6.56 6.97 -3.16
N LEU A 84 -5.63 6.03 -2.99
CA LEU A 84 -4.82 5.51 -4.08
C LEU A 84 -5.69 4.76 -5.10
N LYS A 85 -6.59 3.87 -4.67
CA LYS A 85 -7.56 3.20 -5.56
C LYS A 85 -8.37 4.20 -6.39
N ARG A 86 -8.83 5.31 -5.77
CA ARG A 86 -9.52 6.39 -6.48
C ARG A 86 -8.63 7.09 -7.50
N LYS A 87 -7.35 7.32 -7.18
CA LYS A 87 -6.37 7.90 -8.13
C LYS A 87 -6.12 6.95 -9.31
N LEU A 88 -5.89 5.67 -9.05
CA LEU A 88 -5.70 4.64 -10.10
C LEU A 88 -6.92 4.53 -11.02
N GLN A 89 -8.15 4.61 -10.48
CA GLN A 89 -9.38 4.64 -11.27
C GLN A 89 -9.47 5.87 -12.20
N LYS A 90 -8.94 7.02 -11.79
CA LYS A 90 -8.87 8.21 -12.65
C LYS A 90 -7.85 8.06 -13.77
N LEU A 91 -6.79 7.28 -13.56
CA LEU A 91 -5.76 7.06 -14.58
C LEU A 91 -6.23 6.14 -15.71
N LYS A 92 -7.24 5.29 -15.47
CA LYS A 92 -7.90 4.44 -16.48
C LYS A 92 -8.89 5.16 -17.41
N LYS A 93 -9.20 6.45 -17.15
CA LYS A 93 -10.07 7.30 -18.01
C LYS A 93 -9.21 8.21 -18.87
#